data_AF-A0A9X9PSF2-F1
#
_entry.id   AF-A0A9X9PSF2-F1
#
_cell.length_a   1.000
_cell.length_b   1.000
_cell.length_c   1.000
_cell.angle_alpha   90.00
_cell.angle_beta   90.00
_cell.angle_gamma   90.00
#
_symmetry.space_group_name_H-M   'P 1'
#
loop_
_entity.id
_entity.type
_entity.pdbx_description
1 polymer ?
#
loop_
_entity_poly.entity_id
_entity_poly.type
_entity_poly.pdbx_seq_one_letter_code
_entity_poly.pdbx_strand_id
1 'polypeptide(L)'
;MSADAEIPGFKIVKVKHAVIRDRQQAAIAITPFGRLIYKFNCALELVVGLRDAIKAHMSLLIEAKILHRDISVNNIILIGPEDTTDYGSRLIDLDLATLFKSGKEQDKRGVMTGTTQFMALEILKGSCSSTGVVVSHKYRHDVESFFYVLLWICIRCGWADDKSPYESLLMTWYIGTCKDPPSHPIFSL
;
A
#
# COMPACT_ATOMS: atom_id res chain seq x y z
N MET A 1 13.17 57.73 19.65
CA MET A 1 13.35 57.15 20.99
C MET A 1 13.04 55.66 20.90
N SER A 2 14.06 54.83 20.63
CA SER A 2 13.94 53.36 20.62
C SER A 2 14.62 52.85 21.88
N ALA A 3 13.86 52.21 22.75
CA ALA A 3 14.38 51.45 23.88
C ALA A 3 14.38 49.98 23.46
N ASP A 4 15.52 49.52 22.96
CA ASP A 4 15.76 48.09 22.74
C ASP A 4 16.06 47.48 24.12
N ALA A 5 15.01 47.03 24.81
CA ALA A 5 15.14 46.31 26.07
C ALA A 5 15.68 44.90 25.80
N GLU A 6 16.96 44.68 26.10
CA GLU A 6 17.55 43.33 26.16
C GLU A 6 17.01 42.60 27.39
N ILE A 7 16.28 41.50 27.16
CA ILE A 7 15.87 40.57 28.21
C ILE A 7 17.00 39.56 28.41
N PRO A 8 17.64 39.49 29.60
CA PRO A 8 18.75 38.57 29.84
C PRO A 8 18.32 37.12 29.62
N GLY A 9 19.04 36.39 28.76
CA GLY A 9 18.79 34.97 28.47
C GLY A 9 17.97 34.68 27.20
N PHE A 10 17.43 35.70 26.52
CA PHE A 10 16.66 35.51 25.29
C PHE A 10 17.23 36.30 24.12
N LYS A 11 17.46 35.64 22.98
CA LYS A 11 17.92 36.27 21.74
C LYS A 11 16.71 36.59 20.86
N ILE A 12 16.40 37.87 20.69
CA ILE A 12 15.39 38.28 19.71
C ILE A 12 15.99 38.12 18.31
N VAL A 13 15.44 37.20 17.51
CA VAL A 13 15.86 36.96 16.13
C VAL A 13 14.75 37.42 15.20
N LYS A 14 15.03 38.42 14.34
CA LYS A 14 14.15 38.77 13.22
C LYS A 14 14.18 37.65 12.18
N VAL A 15 13.11 36.84 12.16
CA VAL A 15 12.92 35.83 11.12
C VAL A 15 12.32 36.53 9.90
N LYS A 16 12.89 36.32 8.70
CA LYS A 16 12.28 36.79 7.45
C LYS A 16 10.88 36.19 7.36
N HIS A 17 9.88 37.04 7.14
CA HIS A 17 8.49 36.64 6.97
C HIS A 17 8.41 35.40 6.07
N ALA A 18 7.90 34.29 6.60
CA ALA A 18 7.75 33.08 5.82
C ALA A 18 6.84 33.41 4.63
N VAL A 19 7.33 33.23 3.41
CA VAL A 19 6.51 33.37 2.20
C VAL A 19 5.39 32.35 2.34
N ILE A 20 4.17 32.82 2.58
CA ILE A 20 2.97 31.99 2.61
C ILE A 20 2.83 31.45 1.19
N ARG A 21 3.16 30.16 1.00
CA ARG A 21 2.93 29.49 -0.28
C ARG A 21 1.43 29.36 -0.46
N ASP A 22 0.93 29.84 -1.59
CA ASP A 22 -0.44 29.58 -2.00
C ASP A 22 -0.61 28.06 -2.22
N ARG A 23 -1.47 27.42 -1.43
CA ARG A 23 -1.70 25.97 -1.50
C ARG A 23 -3.04 25.75 -2.17
N GLN A 24 -2.98 25.17 -3.36
CA GLN A 24 -4.16 24.74 -4.10
C GLN A 24 -4.52 23.31 -3.65
N GLN A 25 -5.76 23.11 -3.19
CA GLN A 25 -6.29 21.79 -2.86
C GLN A 25 -7.10 21.26 -4.03
N ALA A 26 -6.78 20.06 -4.49
CA ALA A 26 -7.57 19.32 -5.46
C ALA A 26 -8.32 18.17 -4.76
N ALA A 27 -9.54 17.88 -5.20
CA ALA A 27 -10.34 16.75 -4.73
C ALA A 27 -10.96 16.03 -5.92
N ILE A 28 -10.97 14.69 -5.88
CA ILE A 28 -11.58 13.84 -6.89
C ILE A 28 -12.68 13.04 -6.20
N ALA A 29 -13.91 13.14 -6.69
CA ALA A 29 -15.03 12.31 -6.26
C ALA A 29 -15.28 11.20 -7.29
N ILE A 30 -15.37 9.95 -6.83
CA ILE A 30 -15.49 8.77 -7.69
C ILE A 30 -16.73 7.97 -7.28
N THR A 31 -17.48 7.45 -8.26
CA THR A 31 -18.70 6.64 -8.11
C THR A 31 -18.53 5.33 -8.91
N PRO A 32 -19.10 4.18 -8.48
CA PRO A 32 -19.92 3.96 -7.28
C PRO A 32 -19.14 4.04 -5.98
N PHE A 33 -19.85 4.42 -4.90
CA PHE A 33 -19.34 4.25 -3.55
C PHE A 33 -19.19 2.77 -3.26
N GLY A 34 -18.18 2.45 -2.46
CA GLY A 34 -17.93 1.07 -2.08
C GLY A 34 -17.25 0.99 -0.74
N ARG A 35 -16.88 -0.23 -0.40
CA ARG A 35 -16.34 -0.62 0.89
C ARG A 35 -14.98 -1.28 0.69
N LEU A 36 -14.09 -1.13 1.66
CA LEU A 36 -12.76 -1.71 1.58
C LEU A 36 -12.86 -3.24 1.54
N ILE A 37 -11.96 -3.91 0.81
CA ILE A 37 -12.03 -5.36 0.58
C ILE A 37 -12.09 -6.19 1.86
N TYR A 38 -11.45 -5.73 2.94
CA TYR A 38 -11.46 -6.43 4.23
C TYR A 38 -12.81 -6.38 4.95
N LYS A 39 -13.78 -5.61 4.45
CA LYS A 39 -15.14 -5.54 5.00
C LYS A 39 -16.10 -6.56 4.38
N PHE A 40 -15.64 -7.44 3.48
CA PHE A 40 -16.45 -8.43 2.76
C PHE A 40 -17.50 -9.15 3.63
N ASN A 41 -18.66 -9.49 3.04
CA ASN A 41 -19.78 -10.13 3.74
C ASN A 41 -19.68 -11.67 3.69
N CYS A 42 -19.04 -12.20 2.65
CA CYS A 42 -18.83 -13.64 2.49
C CYS A 42 -17.57 -13.95 1.67
N ALA A 43 -17.08 -15.19 1.78
CA ALA A 43 -15.91 -15.65 1.04
C ALA A 43 -16.06 -15.50 -0.49
N LEU A 44 -17.29 -15.66 -1.02
CA LEU A 44 -17.55 -15.49 -2.45
C LEU A 44 -17.28 -14.05 -2.90
N GLU A 45 -17.74 -13.06 -2.13
CA GLU A 45 -17.50 -11.65 -2.42
C GLU A 45 -16.02 -11.30 -2.34
N LEU A 46 -15.28 -11.84 -1.35
CA LEU A 46 -13.84 -11.67 -1.26
C LEU A 46 -13.11 -12.21 -2.50
N VAL A 47 -13.43 -13.44 -2.91
CA VAL A 47 -12.81 -14.09 -4.08
C VAL A 47 -13.14 -13.33 -5.37
N VAL A 48 -14.39 -12.90 -5.54
CA VAL A 48 -14.80 -12.04 -6.66
C VAL A 48 -14.07 -10.70 -6.63
N GLY A 49 -13.96 -10.08 -5.46
CA GLY A 49 -13.29 -8.81 -5.29
C GLY A 49 -11.79 -8.88 -5.61
N LEU A 50 -11.09 -9.93 -5.18
CA LEU A 50 -9.70 -10.16 -5.55
C LEU A 50 -9.53 -10.44 -7.05
N ARG A 51 -10.40 -11.28 -7.63
CA ARG A 51 -10.41 -11.58 -9.07
C ARG A 51 -10.54 -10.30 -9.89
N ASP A 52 -11.48 -9.43 -9.54
CA ASP A 52 -11.76 -8.21 -10.30
C ASP A 52 -10.65 -7.17 -10.12
N ALA A 53 -10.04 -7.08 -8.94
CA ALA A 53 -8.89 -6.22 -8.71
C ALA A 53 -7.66 -6.69 -9.52
N ILE A 54 -7.42 -8.00 -9.62
CA ILE A 54 -6.35 -8.56 -10.46
C ILE A 54 -6.63 -8.27 -11.95
N LYS A 55 -7.88 -8.40 -12.40
CA LYS A 55 -8.26 -8.02 -13.78
C LYS A 55 -8.03 -6.53 -14.04
N ALA A 56 -8.39 -5.67 -13.11
CA ALA A 56 -8.15 -4.22 -13.20
C ALA A 56 -6.65 -3.92 -13.28
N HIS A 57 -5.83 -4.58 -12.45
CA HIS A 57 -4.36 -4.49 -12.53
C HIS A 57 -3.81 -4.95 -13.89
N MET A 58 -4.31 -6.08 -14.42
CA MET A 58 -3.92 -6.56 -15.74
C MET A 58 -4.28 -5.56 -16.85
N SER A 59 -5.46 -4.94 -16.79
CA SER A 59 -5.88 -3.90 -17.75
C SER A 59 -4.97 -2.67 -17.65
N LEU A 60 -4.66 -2.20 -16.43
CA LEU A 60 -3.68 -1.12 -16.21
C LEU A 60 -2.33 -1.43 -16.86
N LEU A 61 -1.84 -2.66 -16.70
CA LEU A 61 -0.56 -3.08 -17.27
C LEU A 61 -0.60 -3.21 -18.80
N ILE A 62 -1.63 -3.82 -19.35
CA ILE A 62 -1.70 -4.19 -20.76
C ILE A 62 -2.10 -2.98 -21.61
N GLU A 63 -3.16 -2.27 -21.22
CA GLU A 63 -3.77 -1.19 -22.00
C GLU A 63 -3.11 0.14 -21.72
N ALA A 64 -2.92 0.48 -20.44
CA ALA A 64 -2.38 1.79 -20.04
C ALA A 64 -0.85 1.80 -19.86
N LYS A 65 -0.21 0.62 -19.86
CA LYS A 65 1.22 0.46 -19.53
C LYS A 65 1.54 1.10 -18.17
N ILE A 66 0.73 0.82 -17.15
CA ILE A 66 0.90 1.34 -15.79
C ILE A 66 1.19 0.19 -14.83
N LEU A 67 2.19 0.39 -13.96
CA LEU A 67 2.41 -0.41 -12.75
C LEU A 67 1.81 0.33 -11.56
N HIS A 68 1.09 -0.39 -10.70
CA HIS A 68 0.37 0.22 -9.59
C HIS A 68 1.27 0.56 -8.40
N ARG A 69 2.14 -0.38 -7.98
CA ARG A 69 3.15 -0.23 -6.92
C ARG A 69 2.63 -0.01 -5.50
N ASP A 70 1.33 -0.08 -5.29
CA ASP A 70 0.73 0.06 -3.95
C ASP A 70 -0.57 -0.74 -3.84
N ILE A 71 -0.49 -2.03 -4.19
CA ILE A 71 -1.61 -2.94 -3.95
C ILE A 71 -1.73 -3.15 -2.44
N SER A 72 -2.89 -2.82 -1.87
CA SER A 72 -3.17 -2.96 -0.44
C SER A 72 -4.66 -3.22 -0.20
N VAL A 73 -5.02 -3.64 1.02
CA VAL A 73 -6.42 -3.81 1.44
C VAL A 73 -7.24 -2.50 1.40
N ASN A 74 -6.57 -1.33 1.37
CA ASN A 74 -7.23 -0.04 1.33
C ASN A 74 -7.49 0.44 -0.11
N ASN A 75 -6.78 -0.15 -1.08
CA ASN A 75 -6.81 0.29 -2.47
C ASN A 75 -7.72 -0.60 -3.34
N ILE A 76 -8.38 -1.60 -2.73
CA ILE A 76 -9.38 -2.45 -3.37
C ILE A 76 -10.75 -2.14 -2.76
N ILE A 77 -11.64 -1.62 -3.59
CA ILE A 77 -13.00 -1.21 -3.21
C ILE A 77 -13.99 -2.23 -3.77
N LEU A 78 -14.70 -2.94 -2.90
CA LEU A 78 -15.85 -3.75 -3.27
C LEU A 78 -17.00 -2.83 -3.67
N ILE A 79 -17.63 -3.15 -4.80
CA ILE A 79 -18.76 -2.42 -5.37
C ILE A 79 -19.97 -3.36 -5.48
N GLY A 80 -21.16 -2.77 -5.40
CA GLY A 80 -22.43 -3.50 -5.43
C GLY A 80 -23.25 -3.23 -4.16
N PRO A 81 -24.59 -3.28 -4.23
CA PRO A 81 -25.45 -3.22 -3.05
C PRO A 81 -25.15 -4.40 -2.10
N GLU A 82 -25.14 -4.13 -0.79
CA GLU A 82 -24.89 -5.14 0.26
C GLU A 82 -25.88 -6.33 0.19
N ASP A 83 -27.07 -6.09 -0.35
CA ASP A 83 -28.17 -7.05 -0.44
C ASP A 83 -28.27 -7.80 -1.78
N THR A 84 -27.25 -7.69 -2.64
CA THR A 84 -27.27 -8.35 -3.97
C THR A 84 -26.11 -9.32 -4.14
N THR A 85 -26.28 -10.28 -5.05
CA THR A 85 -25.22 -11.21 -5.47
C THR A 85 -24.37 -10.67 -6.63
N ASP A 86 -24.60 -9.43 -7.07
CA ASP A 86 -23.84 -8.77 -8.13
C ASP A 86 -22.56 -8.14 -7.54
N TYR A 87 -21.67 -9.00 -7.07
CA TYR A 87 -20.39 -8.59 -6.49
C TYR A 87 -19.43 -8.10 -7.56
N GLY A 88 -18.71 -7.02 -7.27
CA GLY A 88 -17.56 -6.59 -8.05
C GLY A 88 -16.55 -5.84 -7.20
N SER A 89 -15.42 -5.46 -7.81
CA SER A 89 -14.48 -4.53 -7.17
C SER A 89 -13.83 -3.57 -8.17
N ARG A 90 -13.20 -2.52 -7.60
CA ARG A 90 -12.35 -1.56 -8.31
C ARG A 90 -11.02 -1.45 -7.59
N LEU A 91 -9.96 -1.29 -8.38
CA LEU A 91 -8.63 -0.96 -7.91
C LEU A 91 -8.44 0.55 -8.04
N ILE A 92 -8.04 1.21 -6.95
CA ILE A 92 -7.89 2.67 -6.85
C ILE A 92 -6.47 3.03 -6.38
N ASP A 93 -6.20 4.34 -6.26
CA ASP A 93 -4.94 4.90 -5.74
C ASP A 93 -3.73 4.63 -6.64
N LEU A 94 -3.56 5.53 -7.62
CA LEU A 94 -2.45 5.50 -8.58
C LEU A 94 -1.38 6.54 -8.26
N ASP A 95 -1.35 7.08 -7.03
CA ASP A 95 -0.43 8.16 -6.65
C ASP A 95 1.05 7.70 -6.70
N LEU A 96 1.29 6.41 -6.49
CA LEU A 96 2.61 5.77 -6.58
C LEU A 96 2.87 5.07 -7.91
N ALA A 97 1.89 5.09 -8.82
CA ALA A 97 1.95 4.38 -10.08
C ALA A 97 3.04 4.94 -11.01
N THR A 98 3.54 4.09 -11.90
CA THR A 98 4.52 4.49 -12.90
C THR A 98 4.25 3.85 -14.24
N LEU A 99 4.72 4.49 -15.31
CA LEU A 99 4.66 3.90 -16.63
C LEU A 99 5.59 2.68 -16.71
N PHE A 100 5.01 1.54 -17.08
CA PHE A 100 5.72 0.35 -17.49
C PHE A 100 6.48 0.64 -18.79
N LYS A 101 7.80 0.86 -18.66
CA LYS A 101 8.70 0.94 -19.81
C LYS A 101 9.20 -0.46 -20.16
N SER A 102 8.97 -0.89 -21.40
CA SER A 102 9.59 -2.10 -21.94
C SER A 102 11.06 -1.82 -22.27
N GLY A 103 12.01 -2.45 -21.59
CA GLY A 103 13.46 -2.30 -21.84
C GLY A 103 14.32 -2.10 -20.58
N LYS A 104 15.63 -1.86 -20.78
CA LYS A 104 16.64 -1.67 -19.70
C LYS A 104 16.48 -0.36 -18.91
N GLU A 105 15.53 0.49 -19.28
CA GLU A 105 15.29 1.80 -18.67
C GLU A 105 14.03 1.79 -17.79
N GLN A 106 13.93 0.84 -16.86
CA GLN A 106 13.11 1.12 -15.68
C GLN A 106 13.86 2.18 -14.88
N ASP A 107 13.28 3.38 -14.82
CA ASP A 107 13.83 4.53 -14.12
C ASP A 107 14.23 4.10 -12.71
N LYS A 108 15.48 4.36 -12.31
CA LYS A 108 16.03 4.05 -10.97
C LYS A 108 15.41 4.95 -9.89
N ARG A 109 14.14 5.34 -10.05
CA ARG A 109 13.30 5.92 -8.99
C ARG A 109 12.91 4.81 -8.02
N GLY A 110 13.94 4.20 -7.46
CA GLY A 110 13.95 3.17 -6.43
C GLY A 110 13.67 3.71 -5.05
N VAL A 111 12.70 4.60 -4.95
CA VAL A 111 12.17 4.90 -3.63
C VAL A 111 11.31 3.70 -3.26
N MET A 112 11.56 3.12 -2.08
CA MET A 112 10.66 2.17 -1.46
C MET A 112 9.29 2.85 -1.35
N THR A 113 8.38 2.49 -2.25
CA THR A 113 7.02 3.04 -2.33
C THR A 113 6.04 1.91 -2.11
N GLY A 114 4.94 2.23 -1.45
CA GLY A 114 3.86 1.31 -1.18
C GLY A 114 3.72 1.04 0.32
N THR A 115 2.69 0.29 0.66
CA THR A 115 2.42 -0.12 2.04
C THR A 115 3.31 -1.32 2.40
N THR A 116 4.24 -1.14 3.36
CA THR A 116 5.29 -2.15 3.69
C THR A 116 4.74 -3.56 3.94
N GLN A 117 3.52 -3.66 4.46
CA GLN A 117 2.83 -4.91 4.77
C GLN A 117 2.48 -5.75 3.54
N PHE A 118 2.40 -5.11 2.36
CA PHE A 118 2.01 -5.74 1.10
C PHE A 118 3.12 -5.66 0.06
N MET A 119 4.30 -5.13 0.41
CA MET A 119 5.44 -5.08 -0.53
C MET A 119 5.99 -6.47 -0.84
N ALA A 120 6.37 -6.68 -2.09
CA ALA A 120 7.07 -7.89 -2.52
C ALA A 120 8.38 -8.11 -1.73
N LEU A 121 8.70 -9.37 -1.42
CA LEU A 121 9.86 -9.76 -0.62
C LEU A 121 11.18 -9.28 -1.24
N GLU A 122 11.28 -9.26 -2.57
CA GLU A 122 12.47 -8.76 -3.26
C GLU A 122 12.66 -7.25 -3.07
N ILE A 123 11.57 -6.47 -3.11
CA ILE A 123 11.59 -5.03 -2.86
C ILE A 123 12.04 -4.76 -1.41
N LEU A 124 11.48 -5.52 -0.46
CA LEU A 124 11.83 -5.41 0.95
C LEU A 124 13.30 -5.79 1.22
N LYS A 125 13.77 -6.93 0.68
CA LYS A 125 15.17 -7.38 0.82
C LYS A 125 16.17 -6.41 0.19
N GLY A 126 15.84 -5.84 -0.96
CA GLY A 126 16.65 -4.80 -1.60
C GLY A 126 16.81 -3.57 -0.70
N SER A 127 15.72 -3.15 -0.05
CA SER A 127 15.73 -1.99 0.87
C SER A 127 16.52 -2.24 2.16
N CYS A 128 16.56 -3.47 2.66
CA CYS A 128 17.32 -3.81 3.88
C CYS A 128 18.81 -4.06 3.60
N SER A 129 19.24 -4.15 2.33
CA SER A 129 20.64 -4.41 2.00
C SER A 129 21.48 -3.15 2.15
N SER A 130 22.52 -3.21 2.98
CA SER A 130 23.53 -2.15 3.14
C SER A 130 24.31 -1.81 1.85
N THR A 131 24.08 -2.56 0.77
CA THR A 131 24.68 -2.35 -0.55
C THR A 131 23.99 -1.24 -1.37
N GLY A 132 22.83 -0.74 -0.92
CA GLY A 132 22.09 0.34 -1.61
C GLY A 132 21.47 -0.09 -2.94
N VAL A 133 21.27 -1.40 -3.17
CA VAL A 133 20.69 -1.93 -4.40
C VAL A 133 19.21 -1.59 -4.46
N VAL A 134 18.88 -0.64 -5.33
CA VAL A 134 17.51 -0.33 -5.73
C VAL A 134 16.95 -1.49 -6.56
N VAL A 135 15.93 -2.17 -6.03
CA VAL A 135 15.15 -3.14 -6.79
C VAL A 135 14.08 -2.38 -7.57
N SER A 136 14.09 -2.56 -8.89
CA SER A 136 13.08 -1.96 -9.75
C SER A 136 11.74 -2.68 -9.59
N HIS A 137 10.66 -1.92 -9.41
CA HIS A 137 9.32 -2.48 -9.30
C HIS A 137 8.86 -3.08 -10.65
N LYS A 138 8.35 -4.32 -10.61
CA LYS A 138 7.86 -5.06 -11.77
C LYS A 138 6.42 -5.49 -11.51
N TYR A 139 5.70 -5.87 -12.56
CA TYR A 139 4.31 -6.34 -12.45
C TYR A 139 4.18 -7.53 -11.48
N ARG A 140 5.15 -8.45 -11.44
CA ARG A 140 5.13 -9.60 -10.53
C ARG A 140 5.13 -9.19 -9.05
N HIS A 141 5.68 -8.01 -8.73
CA HIS A 141 5.68 -7.51 -7.35
C HIS A 141 4.26 -7.07 -6.97
N ASP A 142 3.50 -6.44 -7.87
CA ASP A 142 2.07 -6.14 -7.63
C ASP A 142 1.26 -7.44 -7.47
N VAL A 143 1.57 -8.48 -8.26
CA VAL A 143 0.93 -9.81 -8.15
C VAL A 143 1.24 -10.47 -6.79
N GLU A 144 2.49 -10.36 -6.31
CA GLU A 144 2.90 -10.84 -4.99
C GLU A 144 2.17 -10.07 -3.87
N SER A 145 1.95 -8.77 -4.05
CA SER A 145 1.14 -7.97 -3.12
C SER A 145 -0.30 -8.45 -2.99
N PHE A 146 -0.95 -8.90 -4.07
CA PHE A 146 -2.30 -9.50 -3.99
C PHE A 146 -2.33 -10.77 -3.13
N PHE A 147 -1.27 -11.58 -3.17
CA PHE A 147 -1.14 -12.74 -2.29
C PHE A 147 -1.04 -12.29 -0.82
N TYR A 148 -0.27 -11.25 -0.52
CA TYR A 148 -0.18 -10.70 0.83
C TYR A 148 -1.48 -10.05 1.31
N VAL A 149 -2.26 -9.45 0.41
CA VAL A 149 -3.62 -8.98 0.72
C VAL A 149 -4.51 -10.14 1.14
N LEU A 150 -4.53 -11.24 0.39
CA LEU A 150 -5.31 -12.43 0.75
C LEU A 150 -4.86 -13.01 2.11
N LEU A 151 -3.54 -13.15 2.32
CA LEU A 151 -2.99 -13.66 3.56
C LEU A 151 -3.36 -12.79 4.77
N TRP A 152 -3.28 -11.47 4.61
CA TRP A 152 -3.70 -10.50 5.63
C TRP A 152 -5.16 -10.70 6.02
N ILE A 153 -6.04 -10.86 5.03
CA ILE A 153 -7.48 -11.03 5.25
C ILE A 153 -7.76 -12.36 5.94
N CYS A 154 -7.15 -13.47 5.50
CA CYS A 154 -7.31 -14.76 6.16
C CYS A 154 -6.82 -14.74 7.61
N ILE A 155 -5.70 -14.06 7.87
CA ILE A 155 -5.16 -13.95 9.22
C ILE A 155 -6.07 -13.07 10.08
N ARG A 156 -6.57 -11.93 9.60
CA ARG A 156 -7.29 -10.98 10.46
C ARG A 156 -8.80 -11.14 10.51
N CYS A 157 -9.42 -11.49 9.39
CA CYS A 157 -10.88 -11.49 9.23
C CYS A 157 -11.47 -12.91 9.15
N GLY A 158 -10.65 -13.95 9.20
CA GLY A 158 -11.08 -15.35 9.10
C GLY A 158 -11.52 -16.01 10.41
N TRP A 159 -11.61 -15.26 11.51
CA TRP A 159 -11.73 -15.81 12.87
C TRP A 159 -12.99 -15.31 13.57
N ALA A 160 -13.64 -16.17 14.34
CA ALA A 160 -14.76 -15.77 15.20
C ALA A 160 -14.26 -14.73 16.22
N ASP A 161 -15.01 -13.63 16.36
CA ASP A 161 -14.72 -12.46 17.20
C ASP A 161 -13.50 -11.60 16.80
N ASP A 162 -13.04 -11.66 15.54
CA ASP A 162 -11.88 -10.90 15.02
C ASP A 162 -10.57 -11.12 15.80
N LYS A 163 -10.50 -12.15 16.65
CA LYS A 163 -9.34 -12.49 17.47
C LYS A 163 -8.52 -13.56 16.79
N SER A 164 -7.71 -13.14 15.84
CA SER A 164 -6.75 -14.03 15.20
C SER A 164 -5.69 -14.53 16.20
N PRO A 165 -5.50 -15.85 16.37
CA PRO A 165 -4.37 -16.37 17.12
C PRO A 165 -3.03 -16.08 16.43
N TYR A 166 -3.06 -15.61 15.17
CA TYR A 166 -1.88 -15.33 14.34
C TYR A 166 -1.64 -13.83 14.13
N GLU A 167 -2.33 -12.95 14.87
CA GLU A 167 -2.07 -11.51 14.77
C GLU A 167 -0.61 -11.17 15.13
N SER A 168 -0.05 -11.84 16.13
CA SER A 168 1.35 -11.68 16.55
C SER A 168 2.34 -12.17 15.50
N LEU A 169 2.00 -13.20 14.73
CA LEU A 169 2.81 -13.70 13.61
C LEU A 169 2.93 -12.62 12.53
N LEU A 170 1.80 -12.00 12.20
CA LEU A 170 1.72 -10.90 11.25
C LEU A 170 2.59 -9.71 11.70
N MET A 171 2.49 -9.31 12.96
CA MET A 171 3.33 -8.25 13.55
C MET A 171 4.83 -8.60 13.55
N THR A 172 5.18 -9.85 13.83
CA THR A 172 6.58 -10.31 13.83
C THR A 172 7.16 -10.28 12.41
N TRP A 173 6.36 -10.68 11.42
CA TRP A 173 6.72 -10.58 10.01
C TRP A 173 6.87 -9.11 9.58
N TYR A 174 5.99 -8.21 10.05
CA TYR A 174 6.04 -6.78 9.75
C TYR A 174 7.22 -6.02 10.33
N ILE A 175 7.69 -6.39 11.53
CA ILE A 175 8.78 -5.69 12.21
C ILE A 175 10.15 -6.26 11.76
N GLY A 176 10.17 -7.28 10.91
CA GLY A 176 11.40 -7.85 10.34
C GLY A 176 12.28 -8.56 11.36
N THR A 177 11.73 -8.95 12.52
CA THR A 177 12.45 -9.66 13.59
C THR A 177 12.47 -11.18 13.39
N CYS A 178 11.94 -11.67 12.27
CA CYS A 178 11.92 -13.06 11.88
C CYS A 178 13.36 -13.54 11.59
N LYS A 179 14.10 -13.85 12.65
CA LYS A 179 15.45 -14.46 12.59
C LYS A 179 15.41 -15.92 12.19
N ASP A 180 14.23 -16.55 12.21
CA ASP A 180 13.98 -17.89 11.71
C ASP A 180 12.63 -17.92 11.00
N PRO A 181 12.50 -18.47 9.78
CA PRO A 181 11.19 -18.76 9.22
C PRO A 181 10.45 -19.67 10.22
N PRO A 182 9.21 -19.34 10.62
CA PRO A 182 8.48 -20.20 11.52
C PRO A 182 8.35 -21.56 10.83
N SER A 183 8.76 -22.63 11.52
CA SER A 183 8.56 -24.03 11.15
C SER A 183 7.07 -24.43 11.10
N HIS A 184 6.18 -23.46 10.90
CA HIS A 184 4.75 -23.63 10.81
C HIS A 184 4.34 -24.10 9.41
N PRO A 185 3.40 -25.05 9.35
CA PRO A 185 3.01 -25.76 8.13
C PRO A 185 2.30 -24.90 7.07
N ILE A 186 2.12 -23.60 7.30
CA ILE A 186 1.49 -22.69 6.32
C ILE A 186 2.46 -22.33 5.17
N PHE A 187 3.78 -22.49 5.37
CA PHE A 187 4.79 -22.06 4.39
C PHE A 187 5.65 -23.20 3.82
N SER A 188 5.32 -24.47 4.09
CA SER A 188 5.92 -25.60 3.35
C SER A 188 5.06 -25.93 2.14
N LEU A 189 5.34 -25.27 1.01
CA LEU A 189 4.95 -25.71 -0.33
C LEU A 189 6.14 -26.37 -1.02
#